data_AF-A0A3D2XTV6-F1
#
_entry.id   AF-A0A3D2XTV6-F1
#
_cell.length_a   1.000
_cell.length_b   1.000
_cell.length_c   1.000
_cell.angle_alpha   90.00
_cell.angle_beta   90.00
_cell.angle_gamma   90.00
#
_symmetry.space_group_name_H-M   'P 1'
#
loop_
_entity.id
_entity.type
_entity.pdbx_description
1 polymer ?
#
loop_
_entity_poly.entity_id
_entity_poly.type
_entity_poly.pdbx_seq_one_letter_code
_entity_poly.pdbx_strand_id
1 'polypeptide(L)'
;IGNVLSMSLIAMVNEFHPQLKLEISTGPSYAVKEWLKTNQVDIALTYEQEVESRFMSAYPLIEEFMYLVVGVNEASAYYQLLQNRDTICFWELSQFELLTPGPKDALGRLIEKYEHDTGVALKHDKAYSGQLMTGLRQVIQGEGLMILPSSAMYHLEESKVIKSLKITQPDMKRQVLAATNSNFAMTDAIVKMLSIIQEASSTEQACGHWRGNLLNKVPKSDARSMGFASSSTVSVL
;
A
#
# COMPACT_ATOMS: atom_id res chain seq x y z
N ILE A 1 0.60 -2.86 -1.55
CA ILE A 1 -0.11 -3.57 -0.46
C ILE A 1 0.19 -5.06 -0.49
N GLY A 2 -0.20 -5.82 -1.52
CA GLY A 2 0.10 -7.27 -1.58
C GLY A 2 1.58 -7.60 -1.32
N ASN A 3 2.49 -6.89 -1.99
CA ASN A 3 3.94 -7.06 -1.80
C ASN A 3 4.43 -6.93 -0.33
N VAL A 4 3.80 -6.11 0.53
CA VAL A 4 4.22 -5.96 1.93
C VAL A 4 3.46 -6.87 2.90
N LEU A 5 2.18 -7.15 2.64
CA LEU A 5 1.33 -7.89 3.59
C LEU A 5 1.20 -9.38 3.31
N SER A 6 1.26 -9.82 2.04
CA SER A 6 0.85 -11.18 1.68
C SER A 6 1.62 -12.26 2.43
N MET A 7 2.94 -12.11 2.55
CA MET A 7 3.76 -13.09 3.27
C MET A 7 3.45 -13.12 4.77
N SER A 8 3.24 -11.95 5.38
CA SER A 8 2.88 -11.80 6.79
C SER A 8 1.53 -12.47 7.08
N LEU A 9 0.53 -12.23 6.22
CA LEU A 9 -0.80 -12.83 6.32
C LEU A 9 -0.75 -14.35 6.18
N ILE A 10 -0.02 -14.85 5.17
CA ILE A 10 0.14 -16.30 4.95
C ILE A 10 0.79 -16.95 6.17
N ALA A 11 1.86 -16.35 6.71
CA ALA A 11 2.56 -16.87 7.89
C ALA A 11 1.63 -16.92 9.10
N MET A 12 0.95 -15.81 9.43
CA MET A 12 0.05 -15.73 10.58
C MET A 12 -1.13 -16.71 10.49
N VAL A 13 -1.73 -16.86 9.30
CA VAL A 13 -2.84 -17.81 9.12
C VAL A 13 -2.35 -19.24 9.28
N ASN A 14 -1.23 -19.61 8.67
CA ASN A 14 -0.71 -20.98 8.75
C ASN A 14 -0.28 -21.36 10.17
N GLU A 15 0.31 -20.43 10.93
CA GLU A 15 0.85 -20.70 12.26
C GLU A 15 -0.24 -20.64 13.35
N PHE A 16 -1.09 -19.62 13.33
CA PHE A 16 -2.01 -19.33 14.44
C PHE A 16 -3.47 -19.64 14.13
N HIS A 17 -3.85 -19.78 12.85
CA HIS A 17 -5.24 -19.94 12.41
C HIS A 17 -5.43 -21.01 11.32
N PRO A 18 -4.92 -22.25 11.51
CA PRO A 18 -4.92 -23.28 10.47
C PRO A 18 -6.32 -23.73 10.01
N GLN A 19 -7.37 -23.39 10.74
CA GLN A 19 -8.76 -23.61 10.36
C GLN A 19 -9.28 -22.62 9.29
N LEU A 20 -8.59 -21.50 9.10
CA LEU A 20 -8.89 -20.53 8.05
C LEU A 20 -8.17 -20.95 6.78
N LYS A 21 -8.87 -20.87 5.66
CA LYS A 21 -8.26 -21.00 4.34
C LYS A 21 -7.95 -19.59 3.85
N LEU A 22 -6.72 -19.30 3.47
CA LEU A 22 -6.35 -18.03 2.86
C LEU A 22 -6.07 -18.24 1.37
N GLU A 23 -6.73 -17.48 0.53
CA GLU A 23 -6.39 -17.22 -0.86
C GLU A 23 -5.84 -15.77 -0.90
N ILE A 24 -5.08 -15.30 -1.90
CA ILE A 24 -4.79 -13.84 -2.03
C ILE A 24 -4.92 -13.48 -3.52
N SER A 25 -5.71 -12.45 -3.83
CA SER A 25 -5.92 -11.95 -5.19
C SER A 25 -5.42 -10.52 -5.32
N THR A 26 -4.77 -10.21 -6.44
CA THR A 26 -4.24 -8.87 -6.72
C THR A 26 -4.74 -8.34 -8.05
N GLY A 27 -5.08 -7.07 -8.06
CA GLY A 27 -5.59 -6.37 -9.23
C GLY A 27 -5.54 -4.86 -9.06
N PRO A 28 -5.83 -4.10 -10.12
CA PRO A 28 -5.97 -2.66 -10.01
C PRO A 28 -7.15 -2.28 -9.09
N SER A 29 -7.09 -1.10 -8.49
CA SER A 29 -8.03 -0.71 -7.43
C SER A 29 -9.51 -0.78 -7.85
N TYR A 30 -9.81 -0.41 -9.10
CA TYR A 30 -11.15 -0.50 -9.66
C TYR A 30 -11.66 -1.95 -9.79
N ALA A 31 -10.79 -2.92 -10.11
CA ALA A 31 -11.19 -4.32 -10.22
C ALA A 31 -11.44 -4.92 -8.82
N VAL A 32 -10.57 -4.61 -7.85
CA VAL A 32 -10.73 -5.03 -6.45
C VAL A 32 -12.06 -4.55 -5.89
N LYS A 33 -12.45 -3.31 -6.19
CA LYS A 33 -13.76 -2.77 -5.83
C LYS A 33 -14.92 -3.59 -6.41
N GLU A 34 -14.88 -3.90 -7.70
CA GLU A 34 -15.93 -4.69 -8.35
C GLU A 34 -15.97 -6.14 -7.81
N TRP A 35 -14.82 -6.73 -7.47
CA TRP A 35 -14.76 -8.04 -6.83
C TRP A 35 -15.45 -8.03 -5.46
N LEU A 36 -15.22 -6.99 -4.64
CA LEU A 36 -15.89 -6.85 -3.35
C LEU A 36 -17.40 -6.65 -3.53
N LYS A 37 -17.80 -5.83 -4.50
CA LYS A 37 -19.21 -5.56 -4.82
C LYS A 37 -19.97 -6.81 -5.25
N THR A 38 -19.31 -7.67 -6.03
CA THR A 38 -19.87 -8.93 -6.55
C THR A 38 -19.62 -10.13 -5.64
N ASN A 39 -19.06 -9.92 -4.44
CA ASN A 39 -18.75 -10.95 -3.46
C ASN A 39 -17.81 -12.06 -3.99
N GLN A 40 -16.90 -11.69 -4.90
CA GLN A 40 -15.78 -12.54 -5.34
C GLN A 40 -14.62 -12.50 -4.32
N VAL A 41 -14.52 -11.43 -3.52
CA VAL A 41 -13.63 -11.32 -2.37
C VAL A 41 -14.43 -10.86 -1.15
N ASP A 42 -14.09 -11.36 0.03
CA ASP A 42 -14.77 -10.99 1.29
C ASP A 42 -14.21 -9.70 1.90
N ILE A 43 -12.90 -9.48 1.74
CA ILE A 43 -12.17 -8.31 2.25
C ILE A 43 -11.37 -7.71 1.09
N ALA A 44 -11.41 -6.40 0.94
CA ALA A 44 -10.59 -5.66 0.00
C ALA A 44 -9.61 -4.74 0.74
N LEU A 45 -8.32 -4.83 0.40
CA LEU A 45 -7.35 -3.81 0.81
C LEU A 45 -7.29 -2.73 -0.26
N THR A 46 -7.78 -1.54 0.08
CA THR A 46 -8.00 -0.46 -0.88
C THR A 46 -7.62 0.91 -0.32
N TYR A 47 -7.92 1.96 -1.07
CA TYR A 47 -7.60 3.35 -0.76
C TYR A 47 -8.88 4.16 -0.51
N GLU A 48 -8.76 5.27 0.21
CA GLU A 48 -9.88 6.15 0.56
C GLU A 48 -10.74 6.54 -0.65
N GLN A 49 -10.10 6.88 -1.78
CA GLN A 49 -10.80 7.30 -3.00
C GLN A 49 -11.64 6.20 -3.68
N GLU A 50 -11.48 4.93 -3.30
CA GLU A 50 -12.23 3.81 -3.85
C GLU A 50 -13.38 3.36 -2.94
N VAL A 51 -13.50 3.94 -1.75
CA VAL A 51 -14.53 3.56 -0.79
C VAL A 51 -15.88 4.10 -1.25
N GLU A 52 -16.83 3.20 -1.44
CA GLU A 52 -18.22 3.54 -1.70
C GLU A 52 -19.08 3.26 -0.47
N SER A 53 -19.33 4.31 0.32
CA SER A 53 -20.06 4.23 1.60
C SER A 53 -21.48 3.65 1.50
N ARG A 54 -22.03 3.52 0.28
CA ARG A 54 -23.33 2.88 0.03
C ARG A 54 -23.32 1.37 0.26
N PHE A 55 -22.18 0.70 0.06
CA PHE A 55 -22.08 -0.75 0.20
C PHE A 55 -20.79 -1.21 0.88
N MET A 56 -19.86 -0.31 1.24
CA MET A 56 -18.61 -0.67 1.88
C MET A 56 -18.57 -0.23 3.33
N SER A 57 -18.15 -1.14 4.21
CA SER A 57 -17.67 -0.84 5.56
C SER A 57 -16.15 -0.77 5.54
N ALA A 58 -15.57 0.38 5.90
CA ALA A 58 -14.14 0.65 5.83
C ALA A 58 -13.48 0.63 7.22
N TYR A 59 -12.32 0.00 7.31
CA TYR A 59 -11.49 -0.15 8.49
C TYR A 59 -10.09 0.38 8.17
N PRO A 60 -9.74 1.61 8.58
CA PRO A 60 -8.42 2.20 8.34
C PRO A 60 -7.29 1.28 8.81
N LEU A 61 -6.18 1.21 8.08
CA LEU A 61 -5.01 0.42 8.51
C LEU A 61 -3.84 1.36 8.82
N ILE A 62 -3.44 2.15 7.82
CA ILE A 62 -2.25 2.99 7.89
C ILE A 62 -2.39 4.19 6.96
N GLU A 63 -1.84 5.33 7.39
CA GLU A 63 -1.52 6.46 6.55
C GLU A 63 -0.07 6.29 6.09
N GLU A 64 0.11 5.78 4.88
CA GLU A 64 1.39 5.41 4.30
C GLU A 64 2.07 6.62 3.64
N PHE A 65 3.37 6.79 3.90
CA PHE A 65 4.18 7.84 3.29
C PHE A 65 4.61 7.47 1.86
N MET A 66 4.76 8.49 1.03
CA MET A 66 5.24 8.39 -0.34
C MET A 66 6.70 8.86 -0.44
N TYR A 67 7.43 8.23 -1.35
CA TYR A 67 8.86 8.42 -1.53
C TYR A 67 9.18 8.66 -3.00
N LEU A 68 10.20 9.48 -3.26
CA LEU A 68 10.89 9.49 -4.55
C LEU A 68 11.87 8.32 -4.56
N VAL A 69 11.83 7.49 -5.60
CA VAL A 69 12.66 6.30 -5.77
C VAL A 69 13.64 6.50 -6.91
N VAL A 70 14.91 6.24 -6.63
CA VAL A 70 16.03 6.29 -7.57
C VAL A 70 16.76 4.94 -7.57
N GLY A 71 17.23 4.49 -8.74
CA GLY A 71 18.07 3.30 -8.84
C GLY A 71 19.45 3.55 -8.25
N VAL A 72 20.00 2.56 -7.54
CA VAL A 72 21.41 2.59 -7.09
C VAL A 72 22.29 2.27 -8.29
N ASN A 73 22.72 3.32 -8.98
CA ASN A 73 23.52 3.23 -10.19
C ASN A 73 24.52 4.39 -10.22
N GLU A 74 25.80 4.10 -9.97
CA GLU A 74 26.86 5.11 -9.90
C GLU A 74 27.03 5.91 -11.20
N ALA A 75 26.65 5.36 -12.35
CA ALA A 75 26.69 6.07 -13.62
C ALA A 75 25.49 7.02 -13.83
N SER A 76 24.45 6.92 -13.00
CA SER A 76 23.25 7.76 -13.11
C SER A 76 23.47 9.12 -12.45
N ALA A 77 23.28 10.19 -13.22
CA ALA A 77 23.32 11.56 -12.70
C ALA A 77 22.27 11.80 -11.60
N TYR A 78 21.09 11.17 -11.71
CA TYR A 78 20.07 11.27 -10.66
C TYR A 78 20.52 10.63 -9.35
N TYR A 79 21.16 9.46 -9.42
CA TYR A 79 21.67 8.79 -8.22
C TYR A 79 22.78 9.62 -7.57
N GLN A 80 23.75 10.12 -8.35
CA GLN A 80 24.83 10.96 -7.82
C GLN A 80 24.31 12.20 -7.08
N LEU A 81 23.23 12.82 -7.59
CA LEU A 81 22.60 13.99 -6.98
C LEU A 81 21.83 13.66 -5.69
N LEU A 82 21.23 12.47 -5.60
CA LEU A 82 20.26 12.12 -4.55
C LEU A 82 20.81 11.16 -3.47
N GLN A 83 21.94 10.47 -3.72
CA GLN A 83 22.46 9.39 -2.86
C GLN A 83 22.70 9.79 -1.39
N ASN A 84 23.04 11.05 -1.12
CA ASN A 84 23.34 11.56 0.22
C ASN A 84 22.15 12.24 0.90
N ARG A 85 20.94 12.11 0.34
CA ARG A 85 19.72 12.72 0.86
C ARG A 85 18.73 11.64 1.30
N ASP A 86 17.98 11.90 2.36
CA ASP A 86 16.93 10.99 2.84
C ASP A 86 15.51 11.56 2.64
N THR A 87 15.42 12.85 2.31
CA THR A 87 14.17 13.56 2.07
C THR A 87 14.27 14.46 0.85
N ILE A 88 13.12 14.72 0.25
CA ILE A 88 12.95 15.67 -0.85
C ILE A 88 11.66 16.45 -0.67
N CYS A 89 11.68 17.74 -1.01
CA CYS A 89 10.47 18.55 -0.97
C CYS A 89 9.60 18.25 -2.19
N PHE A 90 8.27 18.32 -2.07
CA PHE A 90 7.37 18.04 -3.20
C PHE A 90 7.64 18.94 -4.41
N TRP A 91 7.95 20.22 -4.17
CA TRP A 91 8.27 21.15 -5.25
C TRP A 91 9.55 20.79 -6.02
N GLU A 92 10.53 20.13 -5.38
CA GLU A 92 11.76 19.70 -6.05
C GLU A 92 11.48 18.61 -7.09
N LEU A 93 10.39 17.84 -6.93
CA LEU A 93 10.00 16.79 -7.87
C LEU A 93 9.79 17.34 -9.30
N SER A 94 9.39 18.61 -9.43
CA SER A 94 9.24 19.30 -10.72
C SER A 94 10.54 19.43 -11.52
N GLN A 95 11.69 19.24 -10.86
CA GLN A 95 13.00 19.32 -11.51
C GLN A 95 13.34 18.02 -12.27
N PHE A 96 12.68 16.91 -11.96
CA PHE A 96 13.01 15.57 -12.43
C PHE A 96 12.01 15.03 -13.46
N GLU A 97 12.49 14.17 -14.36
CA GLU A 97 11.64 13.38 -15.24
C GLU A 97 11.08 12.16 -14.50
N LEU A 98 9.76 12.10 -14.33
CA LEU A 98 9.10 11.06 -13.54
C LEU A 98 8.40 10.02 -14.42
N LEU A 99 8.58 8.75 -14.08
CA LEU A 99 7.82 7.63 -14.59
C LEU A 99 6.51 7.55 -13.78
N THR A 100 5.47 8.22 -14.25
CA THR A 100 4.20 8.32 -13.53
C THR A 100 3.09 7.47 -14.16
N PRO A 101 2.27 6.77 -13.35
CA PRO A 101 1.01 6.19 -13.80
C PRO A 101 0.05 7.27 -14.33
N GLY A 102 -0.88 6.86 -15.20
CA GLY A 102 -1.89 7.78 -15.74
C GLY A 102 -3.06 8.03 -14.77
N PRO A 103 -3.98 8.96 -15.10
CA PRO A 103 -5.14 9.34 -14.27
C PRO A 103 -6.09 8.19 -13.92
N LYS A 104 -6.05 7.10 -14.69
CA LYS A 104 -6.88 5.91 -14.43
C LYS A 104 -6.40 5.13 -13.20
N ASP A 105 -5.12 5.26 -12.84
CA ASP A 105 -4.54 4.60 -11.69
C ASP A 105 -4.71 5.43 -10.42
N ALA A 106 -4.93 4.74 -9.30
CA ALA A 106 -5.08 5.39 -8.00
C ALA A 106 -3.88 6.27 -7.62
N LEU A 107 -2.66 5.86 -8.01
CA LEU A 107 -1.44 6.62 -7.78
C LEU A 107 -1.36 7.86 -8.71
N GLY A 108 -1.80 7.75 -9.97
CA GLY A 108 -1.87 8.90 -10.88
C GLY A 108 -2.79 9.99 -10.34
N ARG A 109 -4.01 9.62 -9.89
CA ARG A 109 -4.94 10.57 -9.24
C ARG A 109 -4.36 11.19 -7.97
N LEU A 110 -3.59 10.42 -7.19
CA LEU A 110 -2.94 10.95 -6.00
C LEU A 110 -1.90 12.02 -6.38
N ILE A 111 -1.08 11.76 -7.41
CA ILE A 111 -0.09 12.72 -7.89
C ILE A 111 -0.79 14.00 -8.37
N GLU A 112 -1.80 13.87 -9.24
CA GLU A 112 -2.59 15.01 -9.76
C GLU A 112 -3.21 15.84 -8.63
N LYS A 113 -3.70 15.19 -7.57
CA LYS A 113 -4.22 15.88 -6.39
C LYS A 113 -3.15 16.75 -5.72
N TYR A 114 -1.94 16.23 -5.51
CA TYR A 114 -0.87 17.01 -4.89
C TYR A 114 -0.35 18.13 -5.80
N GLU A 115 -0.30 17.91 -7.11
CA GLU A 115 0.00 18.98 -8.06
C GLU A 115 -1.02 20.12 -7.98
N HIS A 116 -2.31 19.77 -7.96
CA HIS A 116 -3.39 20.73 -7.81
C HIS A 116 -3.33 21.49 -6.48
N ASP A 117 -3.19 20.76 -5.36
CA ASP A 117 -3.21 21.34 -4.02
C ASP A 117 -1.98 22.25 -3.74
N THR A 118 -0.85 21.98 -4.39
CA THR A 118 0.40 22.73 -4.19
C THR A 118 0.70 23.76 -5.28
N GLY A 119 0.04 23.67 -6.44
CA GLY A 119 0.34 24.46 -7.64
C GLY A 119 1.66 24.09 -8.33
N VAL A 120 2.30 22.98 -7.95
CA VAL A 120 3.53 22.47 -8.56
C VAL A 120 3.16 21.60 -9.76
N ALA A 121 3.76 21.87 -10.91
CA ALA A 121 3.64 21.03 -12.10
C ALA A 121 4.84 20.06 -12.20
N LEU A 122 4.57 18.76 -12.22
CA LEU A 122 5.57 17.71 -12.38
C LEU A 122 5.76 17.37 -13.87
N LYS A 123 6.90 16.74 -14.18
CA LYS A 123 7.23 16.33 -15.56
C LYS A 123 6.85 14.87 -15.77
N HIS A 124 5.87 14.65 -16.63
CA HIS A 124 5.27 13.34 -16.92
C HIS A 124 5.68 12.76 -18.29
N ASP A 125 6.66 13.36 -18.97
CA ASP A 125 6.98 13.08 -20.37
C ASP A 125 7.66 11.71 -20.58
N LYS A 126 8.10 11.04 -19.50
CA LYS A 126 8.71 9.71 -19.58
C LYS A 126 7.68 8.63 -19.84
N ALA A 127 7.96 7.82 -20.86
CA ALA A 127 7.16 6.65 -21.18
C ALA A 127 7.14 5.65 -20.01
N TYR A 128 5.96 5.49 -19.40
CA TYR A 128 5.67 4.49 -18.40
C TYR A 128 4.65 3.49 -18.94
N SER A 129 4.95 2.20 -18.82
CA SER A 129 4.13 1.11 -19.36
C SER A 129 2.82 0.84 -18.60
N GLY A 130 2.58 1.52 -17.46
CA GLY A 130 1.50 1.19 -16.54
C GLY A 130 1.83 0.04 -15.59
N GLN A 131 2.90 -0.72 -15.84
CA GLN A 131 3.29 -1.90 -15.05
C GLN A 131 4.41 -1.56 -14.04
N LEU A 132 4.10 -1.73 -12.75
CA LEU A 132 5.00 -1.37 -11.64
C LEU A 132 6.39 -2.02 -11.77
N MET A 133 6.44 -3.32 -12.05
CA MET A 133 7.71 -4.06 -12.15
C MET A 133 8.57 -3.58 -13.32
N THR A 134 7.94 -3.20 -14.43
CA THR A 134 8.64 -2.62 -15.58
C THR A 134 9.18 -1.24 -15.24
N GLY A 135 8.38 -0.40 -14.58
CA GLY A 135 8.83 0.92 -14.11
C GLY A 135 10.01 0.84 -13.15
N LEU A 136 9.96 -0.08 -12.17
CA LEU A 136 11.06 -0.30 -11.23
C LEU A 136 12.36 -0.74 -11.95
N ARG A 137 12.27 -1.56 -13.00
CA ARG A 137 13.43 -1.90 -13.83
C ARG A 137 14.01 -0.68 -14.54
N GLN A 138 13.19 0.20 -15.10
CA GLN A 138 13.64 1.46 -15.72
C GLN A 138 14.34 2.37 -14.70
N VAL A 139 13.79 2.46 -13.48
CA VAL A 139 14.41 3.22 -12.37
C VAL A 139 15.78 2.65 -12.01
N ILE A 140 15.89 1.33 -11.85
CA ILE A 140 17.17 0.66 -11.54
C ILE A 140 18.21 0.89 -12.65
N GLN A 141 17.78 0.91 -13.91
CA GLN A 141 18.63 1.23 -15.07
C GLN A 141 19.03 2.71 -15.14
N GLY A 142 18.44 3.57 -14.31
CA GLY A 142 18.73 5.01 -14.27
C GLY A 142 17.98 5.83 -15.32
N GLU A 143 16.94 5.28 -15.96
CA GLU A 143 16.21 5.93 -17.05
C GLU A 143 15.17 6.96 -16.58
N GLY A 144 14.88 7.02 -15.28
CA GLY A 144 13.91 7.92 -14.68
C GLY A 144 13.75 7.67 -13.18
N LEU A 145 12.85 8.43 -12.57
CA LEU A 145 12.51 8.29 -11.14
C LEU A 145 11.03 7.95 -10.99
N MET A 146 10.65 7.38 -9.85
CA MET A 146 9.24 7.07 -9.56
C MET A 146 8.83 7.61 -8.19
N ILE A 147 7.56 8.01 -8.06
CA ILE A 147 6.94 8.25 -6.76
C ILE A 147 6.28 6.94 -6.32
N LEU A 148 6.73 6.35 -5.22
CA LEU A 148 6.22 5.07 -4.74
C LEU A 148 6.03 5.04 -3.21
N PRO A 149 5.06 4.25 -2.74
CA PRO A 149 4.90 3.91 -1.33
C PRO A 149 5.92 2.83 -0.92
N SER A 150 6.27 2.74 0.37
CA SER A 150 7.21 1.70 0.83
C SER A 150 6.67 0.28 0.61
N SER A 151 5.34 0.08 0.68
CA SER A 151 4.72 -1.21 0.39
C SER A 151 4.94 -1.74 -1.02
N ALA A 152 5.40 -0.91 -1.96
CA ALA A 152 5.76 -1.33 -3.31
C ALA A 152 7.24 -1.64 -3.49
N MET A 153 8.11 -1.19 -2.59
CA MET A 153 9.55 -1.09 -2.87
C MET A 153 10.50 -1.50 -1.73
N TYR A 154 10.01 -1.76 -0.51
CA TYR A 154 10.86 -1.99 0.67
C TYR A 154 11.93 -3.08 0.44
N HIS A 155 11.57 -4.22 -0.16
CA HIS A 155 12.50 -5.34 -0.41
C HIS A 155 13.61 -4.97 -1.40
N LEU A 156 13.37 -4.04 -2.32
CA LEU A 156 14.37 -3.56 -3.27
C LEU A 156 15.36 -2.62 -2.59
N GLU A 157 14.88 -1.82 -1.63
CA GLU A 157 15.75 -0.95 -0.84
C GLU A 157 16.63 -1.78 0.11
N GLU A 158 16.08 -2.83 0.74
CA GLU A 158 16.85 -3.80 1.53
C GLU A 158 17.93 -4.50 0.70
N SER A 159 17.60 -4.83 -0.55
CA SER A 159 18.54 -5.39 -1.52
C SER A 159 19.54 -4.38 -2.09
N LYS A 160 19.46 -3.10 -1.67
CA LYS A 160 20.33 -1.99 -2.10
C LYS A 160 20.34 -1.76 -3.62
N VAL A 161 19.26 -2.12 -4.33
CA VAL A 161 19.13 -1.86 -5.78
C VAL A 161 18.45 -0.51 -6.07
N ILE A 162 17.75 0.03 -5.07
CA ILE A 162 17.17 1.37 -5.10
C ILE A 162 17.48 2.13 -3.81
N LYS A 163 17.35 3.44 -3.86
CA LYS A 163 17.28 4.33 -2.70
C LYS A 163 15.97 5.10 -2.75
N SER A 164 15.35 5.32 -1.59
CA SER A 164 14.15 6.14 -1.46
C SER A 164 14.40 7.41 -0.65
N LEU A 165 13.72 8.50 -1.02
CA LEU A 165 13.74 9.77 -0.31
C LEU A 165 12.30 10.11 0.08
N LYS A 166 12.03 10.33 1.37
CA LYS A 166 10.67 10.68 1.81
C LYS A 166 10.27 12.03 1.20
N ILE A 167 9.09 12.09 0.60
CA ILE A 167 8.54 13.33 0.06
C ILE A 167 7.94 14.14 1.21
N THR A 168 8.37 15.39 1.33
CA THR A 168 8.04 16.31 2.42
C THR A 168 7.61 17.67 1.86
N GLN A 169 7.02 18.53 2.67
CA GLN A 169 6.64 19.91 2.29
C GLN A 169 5.81 20.02 0.99
N PRO A 170 4.55 19.50 0.97
CA PRO A 170 3.89 18.78 2.07
C PRO A 170 4.28 17.29 2.12
N ASP A 171 4.07 16.65 3.26
CA ASP A 171 4.20 15.19 3.36
C ASP A 171 3.21 14.55 2.38
N MET A 172 3.74 13.83 1.39
CA MET A 172 2.89 13.09 0.46
C MET A 172 2.54 11.74 1.06
N LYS A 173 1.24 11.49 1.20
CA LYS A 173 0.69 10.32 1.90
C LYS A 173 -0.57 9.80 1.26
N ARG A 174 -0.88 8.53 1.54
CA ARG A 174 -2.14 7.88 1.17
C ARG A 174 -2.69 7.05 2.32
N GLN A 175 -4.00 6.98 2.42
CA GLN A 175 -4.65 6.10 3.39
C GLN A 175 -4.90 4.73 2.76
N VAL A 176 -4.48 3.68 3.47
CA VAL A 176 -4.82 2.29 3.15
C VAL A 176 -5.79 1.77 4.20
N LEU A 177 -6.81 1.06 3.73
CA LEU A 177 -7.91 0.54 4.54
C LEU A 177 -8.30 -0.87 4.09
N ALA A 178 -8.80 -1.66 5.02
CA ALA A 178 -9.56 -2.86 4.70
C ALA A 178 -11.03 -2.48 4.51
N ALA A 179 -11.72 -3.10 3.55
CA ALA A 179 -13.13 -2.87 3.29
C ALA A 179 -13.87 -4.20 3.18
N THR A 180 -15.07 -4.27 3.75
CA THR A 180 -16.02 -5.37 3.56
C THR A 180 -17.29 -4.87 2.89
N ASN A 181 -18.05 -5.77 2.26
CA ASN A 181 -19.33 -5.41 1.67
C ASN A 181 -20.45 -5.43 2.73
N SER A 182 -21.03 -4.27 3.04
CA SER A 182 -22.06 -4.10 4.07
C SER A 182 -23.40 -4.75 3.74
N ASN A 183 -23.60 -5.19 2.49
CA ASN A 183 -24.81 -5.91 2.08
C ASN A 183 -24.76 -7.40 2.42
N PHE A 184 -23.58 -7.93 2.78
CA PHE A 184 -23.40 -9.34 3.13
C PHE A 184 -23.16 -9.50 4.64
N ALA A 185 -23.49 -10.69 5.15
CA ALA A 185 -23.35 -10.98 6.57
C ALA A 185 -21.87 -11.03 6.98
N MET A 186 -21.55 -10.38 8.10
CA MET A 186 -20.23 -10.45 8.71
C MET A 186 -20.06 -11.81 9.40
N THR A 187 -19.27 -12.71 8.80
CA THR A 187 -19.00 -14.02 9.38
C THR A 187 -17.88 -13.94 10.42
N ASP A 188 -17.82 -14.91 11.34
CA ASP A 188 -16.79 -14.98 12.38
C ASP A 188 -15.37 -14.94 11.81
N ALA A 189 -15.16 -15.52 10.64
CA ALA A 189 -13.84 -15.51 10.04
C ALA A 189 -13.50 -14.21 9.31
N ILE A 190 -14.48 -13.48 8.75
CA ILE A 190 -14.21 -12.13 8.24
C ILE A 190 -13.76 -11.25 9.40
N VAL A 191 -14.44 -11.33 10.56
CA VAL A 191 -14.04 -10.62 11.78
C VAL A 191 -12.63 -11.03 12.22
N LYS A 192 -12.35 -12.34 12.23
CA LYS A 192 -11.03 -12.86 12.61
C LYS A 192 -9.95 -12.38 11.65
N MET A 193 -10.20 -12.40 10.35
CA MET A 193 -9.25 -11.98 9.34
C MET A 193 -9.00 -10.48 9.31
N LEU A 194 -10.01 -9.64 9.59
CA LEU A 194 -9.76 -8.21 9.83
C LEU A 194 -8.78 -8.01 11.00
N SER A 195 -8.92 -8.79 12.08
CA SER A 195 -7.99 -8.71 13.21
C SER A 195 -6.57 -9.13 12.81
N ILE A 196 -6.43 -10.21 12.03
CA ILE A 196 -5.14 -10.69 11.51
C ILE A 196 -4.51 -9.65 10.57
N ILE A 197 -5.30 -9.00 9.72
CA ILE A 197 -4.84 -7.92 8.84
C ILE A 197 -4.31 -6.74 9.66
N GLN A 198 -4.98 -6.36 10.75
CA GLN A 198 -4.51 -5.30 11.63
C GLN A 198 -3.20 -5.67 12.34
N GLU A 199 -3.06 -6.92 12.78
CA GLU A 199 -1.85 -7.45 13.39
C GLU A 199 -0.69 -7.48 12.39
N ALA A 200 -0.90 -8.03 11.19
CA ALA A 200 0.06 -8.00 10.09
C ALA A 200 0.47 -6.58 9.72
N SER A 201 -0.48 -5.65 9.64
CA SER A 201 -0.18 -4.23 9.38
C SER A 201 0.74 -3.65 10.46
N SER A 202 0.50 -4.00 11.72
CA SER A 202 1.29 -3.52 12.85
C SER A 202 2.70 -4.13 12.85
N THR A 203 2.82 -5.42 12.56
CA THR A 203 4.11 -6.12 12.42
C THR A 203 4.95 -5.54 11.29
N GLU A 204 4.39 -5.40 10.09
CA GLU A 204 5.13 -4.85 8.94
C GLU A 204 5.51 -3.38 9.12
N GLN A 205 4.70 -2.62 9.87
CA GLN A 205 5.05 -1.24 10.24
C GLN A 205 6.19 -1.20 11.26
N ALA A 206 6.15 -2.06 12.29
CA ALA A 206 7.20 -2.14 13.31
C ALA A 206 8.55 -2.60 12.72
N CYS A 207 8.53 -3.48 11.72
CA CYS A 207 9.71 -3.90 10.96
C CYS A 207 10.25 -2.81 10.01
N GLY A 208 9.51 -1.72 9.80
CA GLY A 208 9.90 -0.66 8.86
C GLY A 208 9.68 -1.00 7.38
N HIS A 209 9.04 -2.12 7.07
CA HIS A 209 8.66 -2.51 5.70
C HIS A 209 7.47 -1.64 5.20
N TRP A 210 6.49 -1.39 6.07
CA TRP A 210 5.33 -0.55 5.77
C TRP A 210 5.38 0.79 6.52
N ARG A 211 5.88 1.83 5.86
CA ARG A 211 6.26 3.10 6.50
C ARG A 211 5.11 4.09 6.46
N GLY A 212 4.60 4.40 7.64
CA GLY A 212 3.45 5.27 7.81
C GLY A 212 3.01 5.33 9.27
N ASN A 213 1.91 6.03 9.50
CA ASN A 213 1.27 6.10 10.80
C ASN A 213 0.09 5.12 10.83
N LEU A 214 0.12 4.13 11.72
CA LEU A 214 -1.03 3.24 11.92
C LEU A 214 -2.25 4.08 12.35
N LEU A 215 -3.39 3.80 11.72
CA LEU A 215 -4.65 4.49 11.99
C LEU A 215 -5.53 3.72 12.99
N ASN A 216 -5.17 2.46 13.25
CA ASN A 216 -5.82 1.64 14.25
C ASN A 216 -5.28 1.94 15.63
N LYS A 217 -6.13 2.54 16.47
CA LYS A 217 -6.07 2.26 17.90
C LYS A 217 -6.71 0.89 18.09
N VAL A 218 -5.91 -0.11 18.45
CA VAL A 218 -6.45 -1.34 19.06
C VAL A 218 -7.43 -0.89 20.15
N PRO A 219 -8.72 -1.28 20.09
CA PRO A 219 -9.56 -1.14 21.26
C PRO A 219 -8.87 -1.98 22.34
N LYS A 220 -8.38 -1.35 23.41
CA LYS A 220 -7.91 -2.10 24.59
C LYS A 220 -9.05 -3.04 24.95
N SER A 221 -8.85 -4.34 24.75
CA SER A 221 -9.73 -5.33 25.32
C SER A 221 -9.59 -5.18 26.83
N ASP A 222 -10.62 -4.63 27.46
CA ASP A 222 -10.81 -4.85 28.88
C ASP A 222 -10.85 -6.36 29.07
N ALA A 223 -9.84 -6.88 29.76
CA ALA A 223 -9.79 -8.28 30.15
C ALA A 223 -11.07 -8.62 30.92
N ARG A 224 -12.01 -9.29 30.26
CA ARG A 224 -13.06 -10.06 30.92
C ARG A 224 -13.02 -11.50 30.42
N SER A 225 -12.82 -12.36 31.41
CA SER A 225 -12.70 -13.82 31.43
C SER A 225 -13.66 -14.63 30.55
N MET A 226 -13.06 -15.62 29.87
CA MET A 226 -13.49 -17.01 29.56
C MET A 226 -14.92 -17.31 29.05
N GLY A 227 -14.97 -18.03 27.91
CA GLY A 227 -16.08 -18.90 27.47
C GLY A 227 -15.78 -19.58 26.13
N PHE A 228 -15.98 -20.90 26.03
CA PHE A 228 -15.52 -21.83 24.97
C PHE A 228 -16.46 -21.99 23.75
N ALA A 229 -15.89 -22.58 22.65
CA ALA A 229 -16.49 -23.29 21.49
C ALA A 229 -17.13 -22.42 20.38
N SER A 230 -17.13 -22.73 19.06
CA SER A 230 -16.85 -23.94 18.24
C SER A 230 -16.50 -23.53 16.78
N SER A 231 -15.93 -24.45 15.99
CA SER A 231 -15.37 -24.27 14.64
C SER A 231 -16.35 -23.88 13.52
N SER A 232 -15.93 -22.98 12.62
CA SER A 232 -16.46 -22.85 11.25
C SER A 232 -15.36 -22.41 10.28
N THR A 233 -15.26 -23.09 9.14
CA THR A 233 -14.29 -22.88 8.05
C THR A 233 -14.62 -21.63 7.24
N VAL A 234 -13.62 -20.82 6.90
CA VAL A 234 -13.78 -19.71 5.92
C VAL A 234 -12.52 -19.52 5.09
N SER A 235 -12.74 -19.26 3.80
CA SER A 235 -11.74 -18.77 2.86
C SER A 235 -11.63 -17.24 2.96
N VAL A 236 -10.43 -16.65 2.97
CA VAL A 236 -10.23 -15.20 2.93
C VAL A 236 -9.14 -14.79 1.94
N LEU A 237 -9.32 -13.63 1.30
CA LEU A 237 -8.45 -12.97 0.31
C LEU A 237 -7.76 -11.70 0.83
#